data_AF-A0A0S7WGU4-F1
#
_entry.id   AF-A0A0S7WGU4-F1
#
_cell.length_a   1.000
_cell.length_b   1.000
_cell.length_c   1.000
_cell.angle_alpha   90.00
_cell.angle_beta   90.00
_cell.angle_gamma   90.00
#
_symmetry.space_group_name_H-M   'P 1'
#
loop_
_entity.id
_entity.type
_entity.pdbx_description
1 polymer ?
#
loop_
_entity_poly.entity_id
_entity_poly.type
_entity_poly.pdbx_seq_one_letter_code
_entity_poly.pdbx_strand_id
1 'polypeptide(L)'
;MDDAITGIEQAYRQLGREAEAIGFLESLRPTAAILMRKGDAYLNLKRYRDAIGEYMRVVDSFAKSSLAPAALYKAAETYVKLNEYSTALSHCERLIKTYPSSEWVDESKLKIGEIHVRMGDYRGAIEHLGKYRSDSRLNESLALLYLGTAYAQSGETYRAKETLLSIEEKYPEEPTRDRANLELGKIYLDEGGYSVALSRFRDVIRNRSDDIACEAQYWIGEVYLEQNEFEKALAEYERVEYVYAFCTEWVPKALLGAGACYEKLERYDQARETYKKIIDKYSNSPEATEAQRRLEKAKWK
;
A
#
# COMPACT_ATOMS: atom_id res chain seq x y z
N MET A 1 -15.56 -23.86 -23.79
CA MET A 1 -14.07 -23.94 -23.78
C MET A 1 -13.51 -23.04 -22.68
N ASP A 2 -13.96 -21.79 -22.57
CA ASP A 2 -13.56 -20.88 -21.48
C ASP A 2 -13.81 -21.46 -20.07
N ASP A 3 -14.98 -22.09 -19.84
CA ASP A 3 -15.31 -22.68 -18.54
C ASP A 3 -14.37 -23.85 -18.14
N ALA A 4 -13.90 -24.61 -19.14
CA ALA A 4 -12.98 -25.72 -18.92
C ALA A 4 -11.57 -25.20 -18.56
N ILE A 5 -11.11 -24.12 -19.20
CA ILE A 5 -9.83 -23.48 -18.87
C ILE A 5 -9.90 -22.88 -17.46
N THR A 6 -11.00 -22.19 -17.13
CA THR A 6 -11.20 -21.62 -15.79
C THR A 6 -11.19 -22.70 -14.70
N GLY A 7 -11.88 -23.83 -14.92
CA GLY A 7 -11.88 -24.92 -13.96
C GLY A 7 -10.49 -25.53 -13.72
N ILE A 8 -9.71 -25.69 -14.79
CA ILE A 8 -8.33 -26.21 -14.72
C ILE A 8 -7.41 -25.23 -13.99
N GLU A 9 -7.48 -23.93 -14.30
CA GLU A 9 -6.69 -22.89 -13.62
C GLU A 9 -7.02 -22.79 -12.13
N GLN A 10 -8.31 -22.83 -11.78
CA GLN A 10 -8.76 -22.81 -10.38
C GLN A 10 -8.23 -24.03 -9.62
N ALA A 11 -8.28 -25.22 -10.23
CA ALA A 11 -7.72 -26.43 -9.64
C ALA A 11 -6.21 -26.29 -9.39
N TYR A 12 -5.45 -25.82 -10.39
CA TYR A 12 -4.02 -25.58 -10.22
C TYR A 12 -3.72 -24.53 -9.15
N ARG A 13 -4.50 -23.45 -9.08
CA ARG A 13 -4.35 -22.41 -8.05
C ARG A 13 -4.63 -22.95 -6.65
N GLN A 14 -5.70 -23.72 -6.47
CA GLN A 14 -6.02 -24.36 -5.18
C GLN A 14 -4.93 -25.34 -4.74
N LEU A 15 -4.26 -26.00 -5.69
CA LEU A 15 -3.16 -26.92 -5.44
C LEU A 15 -1.79 -26.23 -5.31
N GLY A 16 -1.70 -24.90 -5.43
CA GLY A 16 -0.43 -24.17 -5.41
C GLY A 16 0.48 -24.45 -6.62
N ARG A 17 -0.07 -25.01 -7.70
CA ARG A 17 0.64 -25.45 -8.92
C ARG A 17 0.46 -24.45 -10.07
N GLU A 18 0.52 -23.15 -9.79
CA GLU A 18 0.27 -22.10 -10.80
C GLU A 18 1.28 -22.14 -11.97
N ALA A 19 2.50 -22.64 -11.76
CA ALA A 19 3.48 -22.84 -12.84
C ALA A 19 3.00 -23.85 -13.91
N GLU A 20 2.24 -24.86 -13.50
CA GLU A 20 1.69 -25.85 -14.43
C GLU A 20 0.48 -25.32 -15.18
N ALA A 21 -0.32 -24.44 -14.54
CA ALA A 21 -1.37 -23.70 -15.24
C ALA A 21 -0.78 -22.86 -16.38
N ILE A 22 0.37 -22.21 -16.16
CA ILE A 22 1.08 -21.46 -17.20
C ILE A 22 1.52 -22.38 -18.34
N GLY A 23 2.13 -23.53 -18.03
CA GLY A 23 2.53 -24.51 -19.04
C GLY A 23 1.35 -25.04 -19.87
N PHE A 24 0.20 -25.24 -19.23
CA PHE A 24 -1.05 -25.57 -19.94
C PHE A 24 -1.49 -24.44 -20.86
N LEU A 25 -1.52 -23.19 -20.39
CA LEU A 25 -1.89 -22.03 -21.21
C LEU A 25 -0.93 -21.80 -22.38
N GLU A 26 0.35 -22.13 -22.22
CA GLU A 26 1.36 -22.05 -23.28
C GLU A 26 1.15 -23.05 -24.42
N SER A 27 0.52 -24.19 -24.12
CA SER A 27 0.14 -25.18 -25.14
C SER A 27 -1.03 -24.74 -26.01
N LEU A 28 -1.79 -23.72 -25.58
CA LEU A 28 -2.97 -23.24 -26.29
C LEU A 28 -2.62 -22.18 -27.33
N ARG A 29 -3.45 -22.08 -28.38
CA ARG A 29 -3.34 -21.00 -29.37
C ARG A 29 -3.53 -19.64 -28.69
N PRO A 30 -2.63 -18.66 -28.89
CA PRO A 30 -2.78 -17.34 -28.29
C PRO A 30 -4.08 -16.65 -28.73
N THR A 31 -4.87 -16.26 -27.74
CA THR A 31 -6.03 -15.35 -27.87
C THR A 31 -5.87 -14.24 -26.83
N ALA A 32 -6.59 -13.13 -26.99
CA ALA A 32 -6.60 -12.06 -26.00
C ALA A 32 -6.91 -12.59 -24.59
N ALA A 33 -7.89 -13.49 -24.45
CA ALA A 33 -8.27 -14.09 -23.17
C ALA A 33 -7.17 -14.98 -22.58
N ILE A 34 -6.52 -15.83 -23.40
CA ILE A 34 -5.43 -16.69 -22.94
C ILE A 34 -4.23 -15.85 -22.48
N LEU A 35 -3.87 -14.82 -23.24
CA LEU A 35 -2.77 -13.92 -22.88
C LEU A 35 -3.07 -13.14 -21.59
N MET A 36 -4.32 -12.68 -21.39
CA MET A 36 -4.75 -12.08 -20.13
C MET A 36 -4.57 -13.03 -18.95
N ARG A 37 -5.06 -14.28 -19.08
CA ARG A 37 -4.92 -15.31 -18.04
C ARG A 37 -3.46 -15.64 -17.73
N LYS A 38 -2.60 -15.73 -18.75
CA LYS A 38 -1.14 -15.90 -18.57
C LYS A 38 -0.54 -14.72 -17.80
N GLY A 39 -0.91 -13.49 -18.17
CA GLY A 39 -0.48 -12.28 -17.47
C GLY A 39 -0.88 -12.30 -16.00
N ASP A 40 -2.12 -12.67 -15.70
CA ASP A 40 -2.63 -12.79 -14.33
C ASP A 40 -1.90 -13.88 -13.53
N ALA A 41 -1.62 -15.04 -14.14
CA ALA A 41 -0.85 -16.10 -13.51
C ALA A 41 0.60 -15.67 -13.20
N TYR A 42 1.26 -14.99 -14.14
CA TYR A 42 2.59 -14.43 -13.89
C TYR A 42 2.57 -13.36 -12.80
N LEU A 43 1.53 -12.53 -12.74
CA LEU A 43 1.36 -11.50 -11.72
C LEU A 43 1.22 -12.11 -10.32
N ASN A 44 0.44 -13.19 -10.18
CA ASN A 44 0.29 -13.92 -8.92
C ASN A 44 1.62 -14.52 -8.44
N LEU A 45 2.43 -15.03 -9.36
CA LEU A 45 3.79 -15.51 -9.09
C LEU A 45 4.81 -14.39 -8.86
N LYS A 46 4.38 -13.12 -8.81
CA LYS A 46 5.23 -11.92 -8.70
C LYS A 46 6.26 -11.80 -9.83
N ARG A 47 6.05 -12.50 -10.95
CA ARG A 47 6.86 -12.41 -12.17
C ARG A 47 6.38 -11.22 -13.01
N TYR A 48 6.60 -10.02 -12.47
CA TYR A 48 6.01 -8.77 -12.98
C TYR A 48 6.35 -8.48 -14.45
N ARG A 49 7.61 -8.69 -14.86
CA ARG A 49 8.04 -8.46 -16.26
C ARG A 49 7.37 -9.40 -17.24
N ASP A 50 7.22 -10.68 -16.87
CA ASP A 50 6.54 -11.66 -17.71
C ASP A 50 5.04 -11.35 -17.84
N ALA A 51 4.41 -10.95 -16.72
CA ALA A 51 3.01 -10.51 -16.71
C ALA A 51 2.78 -9.33 -17.66
N ILE A 52 3.62 -8.29 -17.56
CA ILE A 52 3.60 -7.13 -18.46
C ILE A 52 3.76 -7.57 -19.91
N GLY A 53 4.70 -8.48 -20.20
CA GLY A 53 4.92 -8.99 -21.55
C GLY A 53 3.65 -9.59 -22.16
N GLU A 54 2.93 -10.42 -21.41
CA GLU A 54 1.68 -11.04 -21.89
C GLU A 54 0.54 -10.03 -22.04
N TYR A 55 0.39 -9.07 -21.11
CA TYR A 55 -0.59 -7.99 -21.27
C TYR A 55 -0.31 -7.15 -22.52
N MET A 56 0.96 -6.78 -22.77
CA MET A 56 1.32 -5.99 -23.95
C MET A 56 1.06 -6.75 -25.25
N ARG A 57 1.22 -8.08 -25.28
CA ARG A 57 0.83 -8.89 -26.43
C ARG A 57 -0.67 -8.82 -26.73
N VAL A 58 -1.54 -8.68 -25.72
CA VAL A 58 -2.97 -8.42 -25.93
C VAL A 58 -3.16 -7.10 -26.67
N VAL A 59 -2.49 -6.05 -26.20
CA VAL A 59 -2.60 -4.70 -26.76
C VAL A 59 -2.08 -4.65 -28.20
N ASP A 60 -0.96 -5.30 -28.47
CA ASP A 60 -0.28 -5.21 -29.76
C ASP A 60 -0.89 -6.14 -30.82
N SER A 61 -1.32 -7.35 -30.44
CA SER A 61 -1.86 -8.34 -31.37
C SER A 61 -3.39 -8.36 -31.45
N PHE A 62 -4.08 -7.85 -30.42
CA PHE A 62 -5.54 -7.89 -30.30
C PHE A 62 -6.11 -6.52 -29.94
N ALA A 63 -5.57 -5.44 -30.52
CA ALA A 63 -5.93 -4.05 -30.19
C ALA A 63 -7.43 -3.72 -30.26
N LYS A 64 -8.22 -4.45 -31.07
CA LYS A 64 -9.69 -4.28 -31.19
C LYS A 64 -10.50 -5.09 -30.17
N SER A 65 -9.85 -5.95 -29.39
CA SER A 65 -10.49 -6.73 -28.33
C SER A 65 -10.95 -5.80 -27.20
N SER A 66 -12.09 -6.11 -26.59
CA SER A 66 -12.54 -5.45 -25.36
C SER A 66 -11.55 -5.64 -24.19
N LEU A 67 -10.66 -6.64 -24.28
CA LEU A 67 -9.63 -6.91 -23.27
C LEU A 67 -8.37 -6.04 -23.42
N ALA A 68 -8.18 -5.36 -24.56
CA ALA A 68 -7.01 -4.51 -24.77
C ALA A 68 -6.89 -3.35 -23.75
N PRO A 69 -7.96 -2.59 -23.43
CA PRO A 69 -7.89 -1.60 -22.35
C PRO A 69 -7.63 -2.26 -20.98
N ALA A 70 -8.30 -3.37 -20.65
CA ALA A 70 -8.02 -4.09 -19.41
C ALA A 70 -6.54 -4.51 -19.28
N ALA A 71 -5.93 -4.96 -20.38
CA ALA A 71 -4.52 -5.31 -20.45
C ALA A 71 -3.59 -4.10 -20.22
N LEU A 72 -3.90 -2.95 -20.83
CA LEU A 72 -3.15 -1.71 -20.59
C LEU A 72 -3.23 -1.28 -19.12
N TYR A 73 -4.42 -1.36 -18.51
CA TYR A 73 -4.59 -1.04 -17.10
C TYR A 73 -3.80 -1.99 -16.20
N LYS A 74 -3.90 -3.31 -16.41
CA LYS A 74 -3.13 -4.31 -15.66
C LYS A 74 -1.62 -4.15 -15.84
N ALA A 75 -1.15 -3.78 -17.03
CA ALA A 75 0.25 -3.45 -17.27
C ALA A 75 0.66 -2.23 -16.44
N ALA A 76 -0.13 -1.15 -16.43
CA ALA A 76 0.13 0.02 -15.61
C ALA A 76 0.23 -0.32 -14.11
N GLU A 77 -0.73 -1.08 -13.57
CA GLU A 77 -0.68 -1.55 -12.17
C GLU A 77 0.56 -2.38 -11.87
N THR A 78 0.99 -3.20 -12.82
CA THR A 78 2.18 -4.02 -12.66
C THR A 78 3.46 -3.18 -12.69
N TYR A 79 3.53 -2.13 -13.51
CA TYR A 79 4.62 -1.15 -13.47
C TYR A 79 4.63 -0.35 -12.16
N VAL A 80 3.48 -0.02 -11.57
CA VAL A 80 3.41 0.59 -10.23
C VAL A 80 4.05 -0.33 -9.18
N LYS A 81 3.82 -1.64 -9.23
CA LYS A 81 4.47 -2.62 -8.33
C LYS A 81 6.00 -2.69 -8.50
N LEU A 82 6.51 -2.32 -9.68
CA LEU A 82 7.95 -2.20 -9.96
C LEU A 82 8.51 -0.81 -9.61
N ASN A 83 7.69 0.11 -9.09
CA ASN A 83 8.02 1.53 -8.90
C ASN A 83 8.42 2.27 -10.21
N GLU A 84 8.04 1.73 -11.37
CA GLU A 84 8.29 2.32 -12.70
C GLU A 84 7.13 3.26 -13.08
N TYR A 85 6.99 4.33 -12.30
CA TYR A 85 5.82 5.20 -12.31
C TYR A 85 5.60 5.94 -13.65
N SER A 86 6.67 6.41 -14.30
CA SER A 86 6.57 7.10 -15.59
C SER A 86 6.00 6.21 -16.69
N THR A 87 6.41 4.93 -16.72
CA THR A 87 5.90 3.94 -17.67
C THR A 87 4.45 3.57 -17.34
N ALA A 88 4.12 3.38 -16.05
CA ALA A 88 2.75 3.16 -15.62
C ALA A 88 1.80 4.28 -16.07
N LEU A 89 2.22 5.54 -15.88
CA LEU A 89 1.47 6.72 -16.28
C LEU A 89 1.19 6.71 -17.79
N SER A 90 2.21 6.45 -18.60
CA SER A 90 2.09 6.37 -20.06
C SER A 90 1.08 5.30 -20.52
N HIS A 91 1.00 4.16 -19.83
CA HIS A 91 0.01 3.13 -20.13
C HIS A 91 -1.43 3.55 -19.80
N CYS A 92 -1.66 4.21 -18.66
CA CYS A 92 -2.96 4.78 -18.33
C CYS A 92 -3.39 5.87 -19.33
N GLU A 93 -2.49 6.77 -19.69
CA GLU A 93 -2.74 7.81 -20.69
C GLU A 93 -3.04 7.22 -22.07
N ARG A 94 -2.28 6.20 -22.49
CA ARG A 94 -2.54 5.47 -23.73
C ARG A 94 -3.92 4.81 -23.70
N LEU A 95 -4.34 4.25 -22.58
CA LEU A 95 -5.68 3.66 -22.43
C LEU A 95 -6.76 4.71 -22.65
N ILE A 96 -6.69 5.83 -21.94
CA ILE A 96 -7.69 6.91 -22.03
C ILE A 96 -7.75 7.47 -23.46
N LYS A 97 -6.60 7.65 -24.11
CA LYS A 97 -6.51 8.19 -25.47
C LYS A 97 -7.00 7.22 -26.54
N THR A 98 -6.67 5.93 -26.41
CA THR A 98 -6.93 4.92 -27.45
C THR A 98 -8.30 4.26 -27.29
N TYR A 99 -8.78 4.14 -26.05
CA TYR A 99 -10.03 3.47 -25.68
C TYR A 99 -10.94 4.38 -24.84
N PRO A 100 -11.32 5.58 -25.33
CA PRO A 100 -12.02 6.59 -24.51
C PRO A 100 -13.42 6.17 -24.04
N SER A 101 -14.01 5.14 -24.65
CA SER A 101 -15.31 4.57 -24.26
C SER A 101 -15.19 3.29 -23.44
N SER A 102 -13.98 2.89 -23.05
CA SER A 102 -13.77 1.70 -22.22
C SER A 102 -14.21 1.96 -20.79
N GLU A 103 -14.76 0.93 -20.14
CA GLU A 103 -15.04 0.95 -18.69
C GLU A 103 -13.79 1.29 -17.87
N TRP A 104 -12.60 0.85 -18.29
CA TRP A 104 -11.31 1.06 -17.59
C TRP A 104 -10.77 2.50 -17.63
N VAL A 105 -11.46 3.41 -18.31
CA VAL A 105 -11.05 4.82 -18.39
C VAL A 105 -11.11 5.48 -17.02
N ASP A 106 -12.13 5.15 -16.23
CA ASP A 106 -12.32 5.76 -14.93
C ASP A 106 -11.24 5.29 -13.92
N GLU A 107 -11.01 3.98 -13.83
CA GLU A 107 -9.95 3.38 -13.03
C GLU A 107 -8.57 3.89 -13.46
N SER A 108 -8.35 4.08 -14.77
CA SER A 108 -7.09 4.65 -15.27
C SER A 108 -6.88 6.09 -14.85
N LYS A 109 -7.94 6.91 -14.81
CA LYS A 109 -7.85 8.28 -14.30
C LYS A 109 -7.55 8.28 -12.80
N LEU A 110 -8.20 7.43 -12.02
CA LEU A 110 -7.89 7.28 -10.59
C LEU A 110 -6.43 6.84 -10.39
N LYS A 111 -5.97 5.86 -11.19
CA LYS A 111 -4.60 5.33 -11.15
C LYS A 111 -3.55 6.40 -11.45
N ILE A 112 -3.81 7.30 -12.40
CA ILE A 112 -2.93 8.46 -12.67
C ILE A 112 -2.74 9.31 -11.41
N GLY A 113 -3.84 9.61 -10.70
CA GLY A 113 -3.78 10.34 -9.43
C GLY A 113 -2.97 9.61 -8.35
N GLU A 114 -3.19 8.30 -8.18
CA GLU A 114 -2.38 7.46 -7.29
C GLU A 114 -0.89 7.51 -7.67
N ILE A 115 -0.57 7.40 -8.95
CA ILE A 115 0.81 7.42 -9.46
C ILE A 115 1.49 8.75 -9.12
N HIS A 116 0.81 9.89 -9.33
CA HIS A 116 1.36 11.20 -8.96
C HIS A 116 1.67 11.29 -7.46
N VAL A 117 0.78 10.77 -6.59
CA VAL A 117 1.04 10.70 -5.14
C VAL A 117 2.28 9.86 -4.84
N ARG A 118 2.40 8.67 -5.43
CA ARG A 118 3.54 7.77 -5.22
C ARG A 118 4.87 8.32 -5.75
N MET A 119 4.83 9.17 -6.79
CA MET A 119 5.99 9.88 -7.31
C MET A 119 6.42 11.07 -6.45
N GLY A 120 5.60 11.48 -5.47
CA GLY A 120 5.80 12.73 -4.72
C GLY A 120 5.39 13.98 -5.51
N ASP A 121 4.77 13.84 -6.68
CA ASP A 121 4.21 14.95 -7.46
C ASP A 121 2.83 15.32 -6.93
N TYR A 122 2.82 15.88 -5.72
CA TYR A 122 1.58 16.22 -5.03
C TYR A 122 0.79 17.31 -5.77
N ARG A 123 1.47 18.21 -6.48
CA ARG A 123 0.83 19.24 -7.29
C ARG A 123 0.05 18.62 -8.45
N GLY A 124 0.68 17.69 -9.20
CA GLY A 124 0.00 16.96 -10.27
C GLY A 124 -1.16 16.12 -9.75
N ALA A 125 -0.98 15.45 -8.61
CA ALA A 125 -2.03 14.68 -7.96
C ALA A 125 -3.24 15.56 -7.59
N ILE A 126 -3.02 16.71 -6.96
CA ILE A 126 -4.07 17.65 -6.55
C ILE A 126 -4.83 18.18 -7.78
N GLU A 127 -4.12 18.59 -8.83
CA GLU A 127 -4.75 19.11 -10.04
C GLU A 127 -5.62 18.05 -10.73
N HIS A 128 -5.12 16.82 -10.82
CA HIS A 128 -5.81 15.72 -11.49
C HIS A 128 -7.00 15.20 -10.68
N LEU A 129 -6.79 14.88 -9.39
CA LEU A 129 -7.81 14.32 -8.52
C LEU A 129 -8.87 15.34 -8.10
N GLY A 130 -8.55 16.64 -8.00
CA GLY A 130 -9.54 17.67 -7.69
C GLY A 130 -10.66 17.79 -8.75
N LYS A 131 -10.35 17.42 -10.00
CA LYS A 131 -11.29 17.39 -11.13
C LYS A 131 -11.92 16.01 -11.36
N TYR A 132 -11.44 14.99 -10.64
CA TYR A 132 -11.92 13.62 -10.80
C TYR A 132 -13.37 13.49 -10.29
N ARG A 133 -14.20 12.82 -11.09
CA ARG A 133 -15.60 12.50 -10.76
C ARG A 133 -15.86 11.09 -11.26
N SER A 134 -16.50 10.27 -10.43
CA SER A 134 -16.87 8.89 -10.74
C SER A 134 -18.23 8.58 -10.15
N ASP A 135 -19.01 7.74 -10.83
CA ASP A 135 -20.26 7.19 -10.28
C ASP A 135 -19.98 6.03 -9.30
N SER A 136 -18.76 5.49 -9.30
CA SER A 136 -18.33 4.45 -8.37
C SER A 136 -17.97 5.08 -7.02
N ARG A 137 -18.76 4.75 -5.98
CA ARG A 137 -18.52 5.18 -4.59
C ARG A 137 -17.10 4.83 -4.12
N LEU A 138 -16.63 3.63 -4.47
CA LEU A 138 -15.28 3.18 -4.13
C LEU A 138 -14.23 4.05 -4.80
N ASN A 139 -14.35 4.29 -6.11
CA ASN A 139 -13.37 5.11 -6.84
C ASN A 139 -13.37 6.56 -6.36
N GLU A 140 -14.54 7.12 -6.06
CA GLU A 140 -14.65 8.47 -5.50
C GLU A 140 -14.00 8.57 -4.12
N SER A 141 -14.23 7.59 -3.24
CA SER A 141 -13.60 7.55 -1.91
C SER A 141 -12.08 7.37 -1.99
N LEU A 142 -11.58 6.57 -2.96
CA LEU A 142 -10.14 6.41 -3.22
C LEU A 142 -9.52 7.70 -3.76
N ALA A 143 -10.22 8.40 -4.66
CA ALA A 143 -9.75 9.68 -5.19
C ALA A 143 -9.61 10.72 -4.08
N LEU A 144 -10.62 10.80 -3.18
CA LEU A 144 -10.56 11.68 -2.01
C LEU A 144 -9.43 11.29 -1.06
N LEU A 145 -9.18 9.99 -0.88
CA LEU A 145 -8.09 9.51 -0.05
C LEU A 145 -6.74 9.97 -0.61
N TYR A 146 -6.48 9.70 -1.90
CA TYR A 146 -5.24 10.13 -2.56
C TYR A 146 -5.09 11.66 -2.59
N LEU A 147 -6.19 12.39 -2.79
CA LEU A 147 -6.20 13.86 -2.76
C LEU A 147 -5.87 14.39 -1.35
N GLY A 148 -6.48 13.80 -0.31
CA GLY A 148 -6.20 14.13 1.09
C GLY A 148 -4.75 13.86 1.46
N THR A 149 -4.19 12.72 1.04
CA THR A 149 -2.76 12.40 1.19
C THR A 149 -1.88 13.40 0.45
N ALA A 150 -2.23 13.77 -0.79
CA ALA A 150 -1.48 14.76 -1.56
C ALA A 150 -1.45 16.13 -0.86
N TYR A 151 -2.59 16.59 -0.33
CA TYR A 151 -2.65 17.82 0.47
C TYR A 151 -1.82 17.72 1.75
N ALA A 152 -1.84 16.59 2.45
CA ALA A 152 -1.06 16.41 3.68
C ALA A 152 0.43 16.53 3.37
N GLN A 153 0.90 15.83 2.34
CA GLN A 153 2.31 15.80 1.96
C GLN A 153 2.79 17.10 1.28
N SER A 154 1.88 17.90 0.70
CA SER A 154 2.20 19.25 0.20
C SER A 154 2.21 20.33 1.29
N GLY A 155 1.85 19.98 2.53
CA GLY A 155 1.74 20.91 3.66
C GLY A 155 0.42 21.68 3.72
N GLU A 156 -0.56 21.34 2.89
CA GLU A 156 -1.91 21.91 2.89
C GLU A 156 -2.82 21.23 3.93
N THR A 157 -2.36 21.20 5.19
CA THR A 157 -2.95 20.43 6.30
C THR A 157 -4.45 20.67 6.50
N TYR A 158 -4.93 21.90 6.33
CA TYR A 158 -6.36 22.21 6.44
C TYR A 158 -7.19 21.47 5.39
N ARG A 159 -6.78 21.54 4.13
CA ARG A 159 -7.46 20.86 3.01
C ARG A 159 -7.34 19.35 3.11
N ALA A 160 -6.21 18.85 3.61
CA ALA A 160 -6.02 17.44 3.89
C ALA A 160 -7.08 16.94 4.88
N LYS A 161 -7.21 17.60 6.05
CA LYS A 161 -8.22 17.24 7.05
C LYS A 161 -9.64 17.33 6.52
N GLU A 162 -9.99 18.43 5.84
CA GLU A 162 -11.31 18.61 5.24
C GLU A 162 -11.66 17.48 4.27
N THR A 163 -10.72 17.15 3.37
CA THR A 163 -10.91 16.09 2.37
C THR A 163 -11.05 14.73 3.03
N LEU A 164 -10.18 14.39 3.98
CA LEU A 164 -10.18 13.09 4.66
C LEU A 164 -11.41 12.91 5.57
N LEU A 165 -11.85 13.95 6.28
CA LEU A 165 -13.08 13.91 7.08
C LEU A 165 -14.33 13.71 6.21
N SER A 166 -14.34 14.25 4.99
CA SER A 166 -15.46 14.03 4.06
C SER A 166 -15.63 12.57 3.66
N ILE A 167 -14.56 11.75 3.74
CA ILE A 167 -14.63 10.31 3.48
C ILE A 167 -15.44 9.61 4.58
N GLU A 168 -15.20 9.96 5.84
CA GLU A 168 -15.95 9.42 6.98
C GLU A 168 -17.44 9.76 6.89
N GLU A 169 -17.77 10.98 6.46
CA GLU A 169 -19.17 11.44 6.33
C GLU A 169 -19.89 10.76 5.16
N LYS A 170 -19.24 10.68 3.99
CA LYS A 170 -19.89 10.22 2.74
C LYS A 170 -19.76 8.71 2.51
N TYR A 171 -18.69 8.10 2.99
CA TYR A 171 -18.32 6.70 2.74
C TYR A 171 -17.95 5.96 4.04
N PRO A 172 -18.81 5.96 5.08
CA PRO A 172 -18.48 5.43 6.40
C PRO A 172 -18.18 3.92 6.44
N GLU A 173 -18.60 3.17 5.42
CA GLU A 173 -18.45 1.72 5.29
C GLU A 173 -17.33 1.32 4.31
N GLU A 174 -16.74 2.27 3.58
CA GLU A 174 -15.70 1.96 2.60
C GLU A 174 -14.35 1.71 3.30
N PRO A 175 -13.50 0.80 2.78
CA PRO A 175 -12.17 0.54 3.34
C PRO A 175 -11.28 1.80 3.40
N THR A 176 -11.57 2.80 2.59
CA THR A 176 -10.88 4.09 2.56
C THR A 176 -11.10 4.92 3.82
N ARG A 177 -12.20 4.73 4.55
CA ARG A 177 -12.44 5.42 5.83
C ARG A 177 -11.34 5.13 6.83
N ASP A 178 -10.97 3.85 7.01
CA ASP A 178 -9.96 3.49 8.01
C ASP A 178 -8.58 4.03 7.63
N ARG A 179 -8.25 4.01 6.35
CA ARG A 179 -7.03 4.66 5.87
C ARG A 179 -7.08 6.18 6.07
N ALA A 180 -8.23 6.81 5.85
CA ALA A 180 -8.42 8.24 6.10
C ALA A 180 -8.28 8.58 7.59
N ASN A 181 -8.83 7.76 8.49
CA ASN A 181 -8.66 7.88 9.93
C ASN A 181 -7.19 7.76 10.34
N LEU A 182 -6.45 6.84 9.72
CA LEU A 182 -5.01 6.68 9.94
C LEU A 182 -4.23 7.94 9.51
N GLU A 183 -4.50 8.48 8.32
CA GLU A 183 -3.86 9.71 7.85
C GLU A 183 -4.26 10.94 8.70
N LEU A 184 -5.53 11.05 9.11
CA LEU A 184 -5.98 12.07 10.06
C LEU A 184 -5.27 11.95 11.40
N GLY A 185 -5.09 10.73 11.91
CA GLY A 185 -4.36 10.49 13.16
C GLY A 185 -2.92 11.02 13.11
N LYS A 186 -2.21 10.79 11.99
CA LYS A 186 -0.86 11.34 11.76
C LYS A 186 -0.87 12.85 11.74
N ILE A 187 -1.82 13.47 11.02
CA ILE A 187 -1.96 14.92 10.98
C ILE A 187 -2.20 15.50 12.39
N TYR A 188 -3.09 14.88 13.18
CA TYR A 188 -3.35 15.34 14.54
C TYR A 188 -2.14 15.13 15.46
N LEU A 189 -1.35 14.08 15.27
CA LEU A 189 -0.10 13.87 16.00
C LEU A 189 0.89 15.00 15.69
N ASP A 190 1.10 15.34 14.43
CA ASP A 190 1.98 16.43 14.00
C ASP A 190 1.55 17.79 14.56
N GLU A 191 0.24 17.98 14.78
CA GLU A 191 -0.34 19.18 15.42
C GLU A 191 -0.28 19.15 16.96
N GLY A 192 0.22 18.07 17.57
CA GLY A 192 0.25 17.86 19.03
C GLY A 192 -1.11 17.48 19.64
N GLY A 193 -2.11 17.19 18.82
CA GLY A 193 -3.46 16.75 19.19
C GLY A 193 -3.51 15.28 19.61
N TYR A 194 -2.72 14.89 20.62
CA TYR A 194 -2.49 13.49 21.00
C TYR A 194 -3.77 12.70 21.33
N SER A 195 -4.74 13.33 22.01
CA SER A 195 -6.00 12.67 22.37
C SER A 195 -6.83 12.31 21.14
N VAL A 196 -6.88 13.21 20.16
CA VAL A 196 -7.59 13.00 18.89
C VAL A 196 -6.85 11.99 18.04
N ALA A 197 -5.52 12.08 17.94
CA ALA A 197 -4.69 11.11 17.24
C ALA A 197 -4.91 9.68 17.77
N LEU A 198 -4.84 9.49 19.10
CA LEU A 198 -5.12 8.20 19.73
C LEU A 198 -6.53 7.69 19.43
N SER A 199 -7.54 8.56 19.48
CA SER A 199 -8.92 8.20 19.16
C SER A 199 -9.03 7.69 17.72
N ARG A 200 -8.39 8.39 16.77
CA ARG A 200 -8.39 8.02 15.35
C ARG A 200 -7.69 6.69 15.09
N PHE A 201 -6.50 6.48 15.65
CA PHE A 201 -5.79 5.21 15.48
C PHE A 201 -6.51 4.03 16.16
N ARG A 202 -7.14 4.27 17.32
CA ARG A 202 -7.92 3.24 18.02
C ARG A 202 -9.17 2.80 17.25
N ASP A 203 -9.81 3.72 16.52
CA ASP A 203 -10.94 3.38 15.66
C ASP A 203 -10.50 2.38 14.57
N VAL A 204 -9.33 2.61 13.97
CA VAL A 204 -8.76 1.76 12.91
C VAL A 204 -8.49 0.33 13.40
N ILE A 205 -7.90 0.15 14.58
CA ILE A 205 -7.53 -1.19 15.08
C ILE A 205 -8.70 -1.98 15.67
N ARG A 206 -9.89 -1.38 15.86
CA ARG A 206 -11.00 -1.99 16.61
C ARG A 206 -11.47 -3.31 15.99
N ASN A 207 -11.52 -3.40 14.67
CA ASN A 207 -12.06 -4.54 13.92
C ASN A 207 -11.14 -5.01 12.79
N ARG A 208 -9.85 -4.67 12.84
CA ARG A 208 -8.88 -4.98 11.78
C ARG A 208 -7.73 -5.82 12.30
N SER A 209 -7.16 -6.64 11.42
CA SER A 209 -5.99 -7.48 11.71
C SER A 209 -4.99 -7.52 10.55
N ASP A 210 -5.00 -6.49 9.70
CA ASP A 210 -4.17 -6.38 8.49
C ASP A 210 -3.08 -5.29 8.62
N ASP A 211 -2.36 -5.04 7.53
CA ASP A 211 -1.25 -4.08 7.50
C ASP A 211 -1.63 -2.67 7.97
N ILE A 212 -2.90 -2.25 7.77
CA ILE A 212 -3.39 -0.94 8.24
C ILE A 212 -3.49 -0.93 9.78
N ALA A 213 -3.94 -2.04 10.37
CA ALA A 213 -3.98 -2.19 11.82
C ALA A 213 -2.57 -2.18 12.44
N CYS A 214 -1.61 -2.84 11.77
CA CYS A 214 -0.20 -2.83 12.16
C CYS A 214 0.36 -1.40 12.23
N GLU A 215 0.13 -0.62 11.16
CA GLU A 215 0.56 0.77 11.07
C GLU A 215 -0.08 1.64 12.14
N ALA A 216 -1.40 1.56 12.31
CA ALA A 216 -2.12 2.32 13.34
C ALA A 216 -1.61 1.99 14.76
N GLN A 217 -1.36 0.72 15.05
CA GLN A 217 -0.81 0.26 16.33
C GLN A 217 0.58 0.84 16.60
N TYR A 218 1.44 0.91 15.57
CA TYR A 218 2.74 1.59 15.66
C TYR A 218 2.58 3.08 15.98
N TRP A 219 1.67 3.77 15.30
CA TRP A 219 1.44 5.20 15.54
C TRP A 219 0.84 5.50 16.92
N ILE A 220 0.08 4.59 17.52
CA ILE A 220 -0.33 4.71 18.94
C ILE A 220 0.91 4.74 19.85
N GLY A 221 1.91 3.91 19.55
CA GLY A 221 3.20 3.93 20.24
C GLY A 221 3.93 5.27 20.08
N GLU A 222 3.97 5.82 18.86
CA GLU A 222 4.59 7.12 18.56
C GLU A 222 3.89 8.26 19.32
N VAL A 223 2.55 8.24 19.40
CA VAL A 223 1.80 9.23 20.19
C VAL A 223 2.19 9.19 21.68
N TYR A 224 2.40 8.00 22.25
CA TYR A 224 2.87 7.89 23.64
C TYR A 224 4.34 8.26 23.81
N LEU A 225 5.17 8.00 22.80
CA LEU A 225 6.57 8.39 22.79
C LEU A 225 6.73 9.91 22.81
N GLU A 226 5.98 10.64 21.97
CA GLU A 226 5.95 12.11 21.94
C GLU A 226 5.46 12.72 23.26
N GLN A 227 4.60 12.02 24.00
CA GLN A 227 4.17 12.41 25.34
C GLN A 227 5.17 12.04 26.45
N ASN A 228 6.31 11.42 26.12
CA ASN A 228 7.27 10.84 27.07
C ASN A 228 6.67 9.75 27.98
N GLU A 229 5.57 9.13 27.58
CA GLU A 229 4.94 8.02 28.29
C GLU A 229 5.58 6.68 27.88
N PHE A 230 6.88 6.53 28.18
CA PHE A 230 7.72 5.46 27.63
C PHE A 230 7.22 4.04 27.91
N GLU A 231 6.64 3.76 29.08
CA GLU A 231 6.07 2.44 29.38
C GLU A 231 4.84 2.13 28.52
N LYS A 232 3.99 3.14 28.26
CA LYS A 232 2.83 2.97 27.38
C LYS A 232 3.27 2.79 25.94
N ALA A 233 4.21 3.62 25.48
CA ALA A 233 4.78 3.50 24.14
C ALA A 233 5.38 2.10 23.92
N LEU A 234 6.17 1.62 24.88
CA LEU A 234 6.76 0.28 24.85
C LEU A 234 5.70 -0.81 24.70
N ALA A 235 4.64 -0.79 25.52
CA ALA A 235 3.57 -1.79 25.45
C ALA A 235 2.87 -1.81 24.07
N GLU A 236 2.69 -0.66 23.45
CA GLU A 236 2.03 -0.56 22.14
C GLU A 236 2.98 -0.97 20.99
N TYR A 237 4.29 -0.72 21.10
CA TYR A 237 5.29 -1.25 20.16
C TYR A 237 5.43 -2.77 20.26
N GLU A 238 5.47 -3.32 21.47
CA GLU A 238 5.51 -4.78 21.69
C GLU A 238 4.27 -5.46 21.08
N ARG A 239 3.09 -4.84 21.15
CA ARG A 239 1.90 -5.34 20.46
C ARG A 239 2.10 -5.47 18.95
N VAL A 240 2.82 -4.56 18.30
CA VAL A 240 3.17 -4.70 16.87
C VAL A 240 4.00 -5.95 16.65
N GLU A 241 4.99 -6.23 17.51
CA GLU A 241 5.80 -7.45 17.39
C GLU A 241 4.97 -8.73 17.59
N TYR A 242 4.13 -8.79 18.63
CA TYR A 242 3.46 -10.04 19.02
C TYR A 242 2.17 -10.33 18.27
N VAL A 243 1.33 -9.32 18.03
CA VAL A 243 0.02 -9.48 17.37
C VAL A 243 0.17 -9.42 15.86
N TYR A 244 1.11 -8.61 15.39
CA TYR A 244 1.28 -8.26 13.99
C TYR A 244 2.63 -8.73 13.42
N ALA A 245 3.13 -9.87 13.90
CA ALA A 245 4.43 -10.42 13.50
C ALA A 245 4.60 -10.63 11.98
N PHE A 246 3.51 -10.76 11.24
CA PHE A 246 3.51 -10.88 9.77
C PHE A 246 3.84 -9.55 9.05
N CYS A 247 3.65 -8.41 9.72
CA CYS A 247 3.89 -7.07 9.18
C CYS A 247 5.38 -6.73 9.16
N THR A 248 6.12 -7.32 8.21
CA THR A 248 7.59 -7.20 8.11
C THR A 248 8.11 -5.77 7.90
N GLU A 249 7.25 -4.84 7.47
CA GLU A 249 7.59 -3.42 7.36
C GLU A 249 7.48 -2.67 8.69
N TRP A 250 6.47 -2.97 9.51
CA TRP A 250 6.17 -2.21 10.74
C TRP A 250 6.85 -2.78 11.98
N VAL A 251 7.07 -4.09 12.02
CA VAL A 251 7.77 -4.74 13.14
C VAL A 251 9.16 -4.15 13.41
N PRO A 252 10.08 -3.98 12.42
CA PRO A 252 11.38 -3.39 12.70
C PRO A 252 11.30 -1.94 13.20
N LYS A 253 10.33 -1.14 12.71
CA LYS A 253 10.08 0.23 13.18
C LYS A 253 9.62 0.25 14.64
N ALA A 254 8.66 -0.61 14.98
CA ALA A 254 8.17 -0.75 16.35
C ALA A 254 9.27 -1.25 17.30
N LEU A 255 10.07 -2.23 16.90
CA LEU A 255 11.22 -2.70 17.68
C LEU A 255 12.23 -1.59 17.93
N LEU A 256 12.50 -0.74 16.92
CA LEU A 256 13.40 0.39 17.09
C LEU A 256 12.84 1.41 18.09
N GLY A 257 11.53 1.71 18.01
CA GLY A 257 10.81 2.52 18.98
C GLY A 257 10.86 1.93 20.40
N ALA A 258 10.63 0.63 20.55
CA ALA A 258 10.74 -0.10 21.81
C ALA A 258 12.16 -0.02 22.39
N GLY A 259 13.20 -0.21 21.57
CA GLY A 259 14.59 -0.03 21.97
C GLY A 259 14.88 1.38 22.49
N ALA A 260 14.37 2.41 21.80
CA ALA A 260 14.50 3.79 22.25
C ALA A 260 13.74 4.06 23.56
N CYS A 261 12.56 3.47 23.77
CA CYS A 261 11.85 3.51 25.05
C CYS A 261 12.67 2.84 26.16
N TYR A 262 13.26 1.67 25.91
CA TYR A 262 14.13 0.98 26.87
C TYR A 262 15.34 1.84 27.26
N GLU A 263 15.96 2.57 26.33
CA GLU A 263 17.03 3.53 26.64
C GLU A 263 16.54 4.64 27.57
N LYS A 264 15.36 5.23 27.31
CA LYS A 264 14.78 6.30 28.13
C LYS A 264 14.38 5.83 29.53
N LEU A 265 14.07 4.55 29.66
CA LEU A 265 13.76 3.89 30.93
C LEU A 265 15.00 3.32 31.64
N GLU A 266 16.21 3.56 31.12
CA GLU A 266 17.49 3.05 31.63
C GLU A 266 17.57 1.50 31.68
N ARG A 267 16.73 0.83 30.89
CA ARG A 267 16.67 -0.64 30.73
C ARG A 267 17.62 -1.08 29.61
N TYR A 268 18.91 -0.81 29.80
CA TYR A 268 19.93 -0.93 28.76
C TYR A 268 20.11 -2.35 28.22
N ASP A 269 19.99 -3.39 29.06
CA ASP A 269 20.09 -4.77 28.60
C ASP A 269 18.97 -5.14 27.61
N GLN A 270 17.73 -4.71 27.91
CA GLN A 270 16.58 -4.93 27.03
C GLN A 270 16.68 -4.12 25.74
N ALA A 271 17.16 -2.87 25.81
CA ALA A 271 17.44 -2.08 24.61
C ALA A 271 18.45 -2.78 23.70
N ARG A 272 19.54 -3.30 24.27
CA ARG A 272 20.60 -3.99 23.53
C ARG A 272 20.10 -5.26 22.87
N GLU A 273 19.33 -6.07 23.59
CA GLU A 273 18.73 -7.29 23.04
C GLU A 273 17.78 -6.97 21.88
N THR A 274 16.95 -5.93 22.05
CA THR A 274 16.00 -5.47 21.03
C THR A 274 16.72 -5.02 19.77
N TYR A 275 17.78 -4.21 19.87
CA TYR A 275 18.54 -3.77 18.68
C TYR A 275 19.25 -4.91 17.97
N LYS A 276 19.83 -5.87 18.72
CA LYS A 276 20.43 -7.07 18.12
C LYS A 276 19.40 -7.88 17.36
N LYS A 277 18.20 -8.05 17.91
CA LYS A 277 17.08 -8.74 17.24
C LYS A 277 16.76 -8.09 15.89
N ILE A 278 16.77 -6.75 15.81
CA ILE A 278 16.54 -6.02 14.55
C ILE A 278 17.64 -6.37 13.53
N ILE A 279 18.90 -6.30 13.93
CA ILE A 279 20.05 -6.58 13.06
C ILE A 279 20.04 -8.03 12.56
N ASP A 280 19.71 -8.99 13.44
CA ASP A 280 19.74 -10.41 13.11
C ASP A 280 18.59 -10.82 12.17
N LYS A 281 17.38 -10.27 12.38
CA LYS A 281 16.18 -10.66 11.64
C LYS A 281 15.85 -9.76 10.45
N TYR A 282 16.26 -8.49 10.49
CA TYR A 282 15.88 -7.45 9.52
C TYR A 282 17.13 -6.74 8.98
N SER A 283 18.23 -7.47 8.76
CA SER A 283 19.55 -6.95 8.40
C SER A 283 19.58 -5.98 7.19
N ASN A 284 18.63 -6.09 6.27
CA ASN A 284 18.53 -5.24 5.09
C ASN A 284 17.63 -4.00 5.29
N SER A 285 17.08 -3.78 6.47
CA SER A 285 16.17 -2.67 6.74
C SER A 285 16.90 -1.40 7.21
N PRO A 286 16.36 -0.20 6.95
CA PRO A 286 16.90 1.04 7.50
C PRO A 286 17.02 1.01 9.04
N GLU A 287 16.07 0.35 9.70
CA GLU A 287 16.03 0.21 11.16
C GLU A 287 17.19 -0.63 11.69
N ALA A 288 17.66 -1.64 10.95
CA ALA A 288 18.86 -2.38 11.34
C ALA A 288 20.12 -1.51 11.32
N THR A 289 20.24 -0.60 10.34
CA THR A 289 21.33 0.37 10.28
C THR A 289 21.28 1.34 11.47
N GLU A 290 20.09 1.84 11.80
CA GLU A 290 19.88 2.73 12.94
C GLU A 290 20.09 2.02 14.29
N ALA A 291 19.63 0.78 14.43
CA ALA A 291 19.86 -0.06 15.60
C ALA A 291 21.37 -0.29 15.86
N GLN A 292 22.14 -0.57 14.79
CA GLN A 292 23.60 -0.68 14.87
C GLN A 292 24.23 0.63 15.35
N ARG A 293 23.79 1.76 14.81
CA ARG A 293 24.27 3.09 15.24
C ARG A 293 23.97 3.38 16.71
N ARG A 294 22.82 2.95 17.23
CA ARG A 294 22.48 3.09 18.65
C ARG A 294 23.32 2.19 19.54
N LEU A 295 23.56 0.95 19.13
CA LEU A 295 24.48 0.00 19.80
C LEU A 295 25.90 0.56 19.96
N GLU A 296 26.41 1.28 18.97
CA GLU A 296 27.76 1.85 19.03
C GLU A 296 27.86 3.11 19.90
N LYS A 297 26.81 3.92 19.95
CA LYS A 297 26.82 5.22 20.65
C LYS A 297 26.44 5.15 22.12
N ALA A 298 25.58 4.22 22.52
CA ALA A 298 25.11 4.23 23.91
C ALA A 298 26.28 3.83 24.83
N LYS A 299 26.46 4.59 25.91
CA LYS A 299 27.35 4.19 27.00
C LYS A 299 26.58 3.18 27.86
N TRP A 300 26.66 1.91 27.49
CA TRP A 300 26.09 0.78 28.20
C TRP A 300 26.80 0.63 29.58
N LYS A 301 26.40 1.42 30.58
CA LYS A 301 26.90 1.36 31.95
C LYS A 301 25.76 1.42 32.94
#